data_AF-A0A2T0V1V4-F1
#
_entry.id   AF-A0A2T0V1V4-F1
#
_cell.length_a   1.000
_cell.length_b   1.000
_cell.length_c   1.000
_cell.angle_alpha   90.00
_cell.angle_beta   90.00
_cell.angle_gamma   90.00
#
_symmetry.space_group_name_H-M   'P 1'
#
loop_
_entity.id
_entity.type
_entity.pdbx_description
1 polymer ?
#
loop_
_entity_poly.entity_id
_entity_poly.type
_entity_poly.pdbx_seq_one_letter_code
_entity_poly.pdbx_strand_id
1 'polypeptide(L)'
;MTSHAGKFVAYLEALNEKNRGAIARLRHSLAQPIGEDPNAVAIVERFVGTERDVDDPYRQALYLIAGLYANHPKQSGTTLAEAFGALWRERHNPSIEQRFIVLLESDEQQLAVRLRQAIALLASDDYGFNYVQLMADIALWLDPFRKEYRWQAMRQRWGREFYGAALAGQDVQSDSEALKQHLLALANNESPVLSRLRRSLTLPPGEDPAVFPSVEPFVDPAWESGDSRRRARYLVAGLFACHSKYEPDRTLAAALRLAAQEKNKAESVERRFITVLGASGDTIADHLRQAVALIRDTQIGYDPALLIKDMEVWLARTPNVERLDRCRQRWARDFYWAARSDEHDPQSETTQEQVT
;
A
#
# COMPACT_ATOMS: atom_id res chain seq x y z
N MET A 1 0.19 4.38 -26.15
CA MET A 1 1.21 5.32 -25.61
C MET A 1 2.63 4.75 -25.64
N THR A 2 2.84 3.49 -25.26
CA THR A 2 4.18 2.86 -25.15
C THR A 2 5.02 2.93 -26.42
N SER A 3 4.41 2.74 -27.60
CA SER A 3 5.12 2.87 -28.90
C SER A 3 5.63 4.29 -29.18
N HIS A 4 4.92 5.34 -28.75
CA HIS A 4 5.34 6.73 -28.96
C HIS A 4 6.41 7.16 -27.94
N ALA A 5 6.25 6.76 -26.68
CA ALA A 5 7.26 6.97 -25.65
C ALA A 5 8.59 6.28 -26.00
N GLY A 6 8.55 5.06 -26.52
CA GLY A 6 9.75 4.35 -27.00
C GLY A 6 10.48 5.08 -28.13
N LYS A 7 9.74 5.60 -29.12
CA LYS A 7 10.34 6.42 -30.20
C LYS A 7 11.00 7.69 -29.67
N PHE A 8 10.39 8.33 -28.68
CA PHE A 8 10.93 9.53 -28.07
C PHE A 8 12.23 9.26 -27.31
N VAL A 9 12.28 8.23 -26.47
CA VAL A 9 13.49 7.86 -25.73
C VAL A 9 14.62 7.45 -26.68
N ALA A 10 14.33 6.63 -27.70
CA ALA A 10 15.32 6.26 -28.71
C ALA A 10 15.87 7.49 -29.48
N TYR A 11 15.04 8.51 -29.70
CA TYR A 11 15.50 9.77 -30.27
C TYR A 11 16.42 10.54 -29.31
N LEU A 12 16.13 10.57 -28.01
CA LEU A 12 16.99 11.20 -27.01
C LEU A 12 18.35 10.49 -26.87
N GLU A 13 18.38 9.16 -26.98
CA GLU A 13 19.61 8.37 -27.02
C GLU A 13 20.47 8.75 -28.22
N ALA A 14 19.88 8.74 -29.42
CA ALA A 14 20.58 9.16 -30.63
C ALA A 14 21.05 10.63 -30.57
N LEU A 15 20.27 11.50 -29.92
CA LEU A 15 20.61 12.91 -29.71
C LEU A 15 21.80 13.07 -28.75
N ASN A 16 21.86 12.25 -27.69
CA ASN A 16 22.97 12.26 -26.73
C ASN A 16 24.29 11.83 -27.36
N GLU A 17 24.25 10.84 -28.26
CA GLU A 17 25.43 10.40 -29.02
C GLU A 17 25.90 11.45 -30.04
N LYS A 18 24.97 12.06 -30.77
CA LYS A 18 25.30 12.90 -31.94
C LYS A 18 25.47 14.38 -31.61
N ASN A 19 24.82 14.89 -30.56
CA ASN A 19 24.81 16.32 -30.25
C ASN A 19 24.69 16.59 -28.73
N ARG A 20 25.82 16.53 -28.03
CA ARG A 20 25.92 16.86 -26.60
C ARG A 20 25.46 18.29 -26.27
N GLY A 21 25.56 19.22 -27.21
CA GLY A 21 25.08 20.59 -27.04
C GLY A 21 23.56 20.67 -26.91
N ALA A 22 22.82 19.83 -27.63
CA ALA A 22 21.37 19.72 -27.50
C ALA A 22 20.96 19.16 -26.12
N ILE A 23 21.68 18.15 -25.62
CA ILE A 23 21.48 17.62 -24.26
C ILE A 23 21.73 18.69 -23.19
N ALA A 24 22.79 19.49 -23.32
CA ALA A 24 23.07 20.58 -22.38
C ALA A 24 21.91 21.60 -22.31
N ARG A 25 21.27 21.91 -23.45
CA ARG A 25 20.09 22.78 -23.49
C ARG A 25 18.88 22.14 -22.83
N LEU A 26 18.59 20.86 -23.11
CA LEU A 26 17.53 20.13 -22.42
C LEU A 26 17.74 20.07 -20.90
N ARG A 27 18.99 20.02 -20.43
CA ARG A 27 19.28 20.09 -19.00
C ARG A 27 18.87 21.43 -18.39
N HIS A 28 19.10 22.51 -19.13
CA HIS A 28 18.76 23.87 -18.70
C HIS A 28 17.23 24.07 -18.60
N SER A 29 16.45 23.43 -19.47
CA SER A 29 14.99 23.58 -19.49
C SER A 29 14.30 23.19 -18.18
N LEU A 30 14.90 22.30 -17.39
CA LEU A 30 14.40 21.93 -16.07
C LEU A 30 14.36 23.09 -15.06
N ALA A 31 15.13 24.16 -15.28
CA ALA A 31 15.08 25.34 -14.43
C ALA A 31 13.91 26.28 -14.75
N GLN A 32 13.20 26.04 -15.86
CA GLN A 32 12.08 26.84 -16.33
C GLN A 32 10.75 26.08 -16.18
N PRO A 33 9.60 26.78 -16.27
CA PRO A 33 8.31 26.11 -16.36
C PRO A 33 8.24 25.15 -17.55
N ILE A 34 7.44 24.10 -17.39
CA ILE A 34 7.34 23.01 -18.37
C ILE A 34 6.83 23.56 -19.71
N GLY A 35 7.61 23.36 -20.77
CA GLY A 35 7.22 23.73 -22.13
C GLY A 35 7.53 25.17 -22.53
N GLU A 36 8.23 25.95 -21.69
CA GLU A 36 8.55 27.35 -22.00
C GLU A 36 9.95 27.57 -22.61
N ASP A 37 10.91 26.67 -22.37
CA ASP A 37 12.27 26.80 -22.95
C ASP A 37 12.24 26.59 -24.47
N PRO A 38 12.57 27.61 -25.29
CA PRO A 38 12.54 27.52 -26.75
C PRO A 38 13.41 26.38 -27.32
N ASN A 39 14.51 26.06 -26.64
CA ASN A 39 15.40 24.98 -27.09
C ASN A 39 14.77 23.61 -26.87
N ALA A 40 14.07 23.43 -25.75
CA ALA A 40 13.33 22.20 -25.49
C ALA A 40 12.14 22.09 -26.45
N VAL A 41 11.43 23.19 -26.73
CA VAL A 41 10.31 23.25 -27.68
C VAL A 41 10.71 22.71 -29.05
N ALA A 42 11.84 23.18 -29.60
CA ALA A 42 12.34 22.73 -30.92
C ALA A 42 12.64 21.22 -31.00
N ILE A 43 12.90 20.58 -29.86
CA ILE A 43 13.24 19.16 -29.76
C ILE A 43 11.97 18.34 -29.48
N VAL A 44 11.15 18.77 -28.54
CA VAL A 44 10.04 18.00 -27.96
C VAL A 44 8.76 18.07 -28.79
N GLU A 45 8.40 19.22 -29.35
CA GLU A 45 7.09 19.41 -30.03
C GLU A 45 6.84 18.44 -31.19
N ARG A 46 7.91 17.96 -31.84
CA ARG A 46 7.79 16.94 -32.91
C ARG A 46 7.18 15.60 -32.43
N PHE A 47 7.20 15.34 -31.12
CA PHE A 47 6.63 14.14 -30.50
C PHE A 47 5.28 14.40 -29.81
N VAL A 48 4.91 15.67 -29.63
CA VAL A 48 3.64 16.09 -29.01
C VAL A 48 2.47 15.86 -29.96
N GLY A 49 2.64 16.14 -31.26
CA GLY A 49 1.55 16.05 -32.24
C GLY A 49 0.63 17.29 -32.19
N THR A 50 -0.13 17.50 -33.26
CA THR A 50 -0.82 18.78 -33.54
C THR A 50 -2.11 19.00 -32.76
N GLU A 51 -2.63 17.98 -32.09
CA GLU A 51 -3.95 18.00 -31.43
C GLU A 51 -3.88 18.12 -29.91
N ARG A 52 -2.68 18.26 -29.32
CA ARG A 52 -2.50 18.31 -27.87
C ARG A 52 -2.30 19.74 -27.39
N ASP A 53 -3.12 20.15 -26.43
CA ASP A 53 -3.03 21.45 -25.79
C ASP A 53 -1.80 21.58 -24.88
N VAL A 54 -1.51 22.82 -24.45
CA VAL A 54 -0.35 23.15 -23.61
C VAL A 54 -0.37 22.37 -22.29
N ASP A 55 -1.56 22.18 -21.71
CA ASP A 55 -1.81 21.49 -20.44
C ASP A 55 -2.00 19.97 -20.59
N ASP A 56 -1.78 19.42 -21.78
CA ASP A 56 -1.88 17.98 -21.99
C ASP A 56 -0.83 17.22 -21.13
N PRO A 57 -1.25 16.24 -20.31
CA PRO A 57 -0.34 15.55 -19.39
C PRO A 57 0.78 14.78 -20.11
N TYR A 58 0.51 14.25 -21.30
CA TYR A 58 1.50 13.56 -22.11
C TYR A 58 2.52 14.55 -22.69
N ARG A 59 2.06 15.72 -23.15
CA ARG A 59 2.94 16.84 -23.56
C ARG A 59 3.86 17.26 -22.42
N GLN A 60 3.32 17.51 -21.22
CA GLN A 60 4.13 17.90 -20.06
C GLN A 60 5.13 16.82 -19.65
N ALA A 61 4.72 15.55 -19.68
CA ALA A 61 5.60 14.42 -19.41
C ALA A 61 6.77 14.32 -20.40
N LEU A 62 6.56 14.60 -21.69
CA LEU A 62 7.65 14.64 -22.69
C LEU A 62 8.73 15.65 -22.31
N TYR A 63 8.33 16.88 -21.96
CA TYR A 63 9.25 17.94 -21.57
C TYR A 63 10.04 17.59 -20.31
N LEU A 64 9.34 17.09 -19.28
CA LEU A 64 9.98 16.70 -18.03
C LEU A 64 10.98 15.55 -18.26
N ILE A 65 10.59 14.51 -19.00
CA ILE A 65 11.47 13.39 -19.34
C ILE A 65 12.68 13.84 -20.15
N ALA A 66 12.53 14.75 -21.12
CA ALA A 66 13.66 15.26 -21.90
C ALA A 66 14.74 15.88 -21.00
N GLY A 67 14.31 16.71 -20.05
CA GLY A 67 15.21 17.35 -19.11
C GLY A 67 15.83 16.38 -18.11
N LEU A 68 15.04 15.44 -17.57
CA LEU A 68 15.52 14.43 -16.63
C LEU A 68 16.50 13.45 -17.29
N TYR A 69 16.23 13.05 -18.54
CA TYR A 69 17.16 12.25 -19.35
C TYR A 69 18.46 13.01 -19.59
N ALA A 70 18.38 14.31 -19.90
CA ALA A 70 19.58 15.12 -20.12
C ALA A 70 20.48 15.27 -18.87
N ASN A 71 19.92 15.12 -17.66
CA ASN A 71 20.70 15.05 -16.42
C ASN A 71 21.38 13.70 -16.22
N HIS A 72 20.73 12.61 -16.63
CA HIS A 72 21.21 11.26 -16.42
C HIS A 72 20.88 10.35 -17.62
N PRO A 73 21.64 10.42 -18.72
CA PRO A 73 21.27 9.75 -19.96
C PRO A 73 21.64 8.25 -19.94
N LYS A 74 21.03 7.50 -19.00
CA LYS A 74 21.28 6.07 -18.80
C LYS A 74 19.98 5.27 -18.78
N GLN A 75 19.66 4.70 -19.93
CA GLN A 75 18.54 3.77 -20.09
C GLN A 75 18.92 2.37 -19.59
N SER A 76 18.00 1.71 -18.90
CA SER A 76 18.13 0.29 -18.54
C SER A 76 16.77 -0.42 -18.66
N GLY A 77 16.76 -1.74 -18.43
CA GLY A 77 15.53 -2.54 -18.38
C GLY A 77 14.73 -2.40 -17.09
N THR A 78 15.32 -1.87 -16.01
CA THR A 78 14.70 -1.78 -14.69
C THR A 78 13.84 -0.52 -14.56
N THR A 79 12.76 -0.56 -13.80
CA THR A 79 11.96 0.64 -13.52
C THR A 79 12.72 1.61 -12.59
N LEU A 80 12.21 2.85 -12.47
CA LEU A 80 12.78 3.80 -11.52
C LEU A 80 12.72 3.25 -10.08
N ALA A 81 11.61 2.62 -9.70
CA ALA A 81 11.42 2.07 -8.36
C ALA A 81 12.36 0.89 -8.09
N GLU A 82 12.55 -0.02 -9.05
CA GLU A 82 13.53 -1.12 -8.92
C GLU A 82 14.96 -0.59 -8.77
N ALA A 83 15.34 0.43 -9.54
CA ALA A 83 16.66 1.06 -9.42
C ALA A 83 16.87 1.68 -8.02
N PHE A 84 15.85 2.32 -7.45
CA PHE A 84 15.87 2.83 -6.09
C PHE A 84 15.99 1.73 -5.03
N GLY A 85 15.25 0.63 -5.20
CA GLY A 85 15.33 -0.52 -4.30
C GLY A 85 16.72 -1.16 -4.34
N ALA A 86 17.28 -1.34 -5.54
CA ALA A 86 18.63 -1.84 -5.71
C ALA A 86 19.69 -0.92 -5.06
N LEU A 87 19.55 0.39 -5.21
CA LEU A 87 20.43 1.37 -4.57
C LEU A 87 20.30 1.33 -3.04
N TRP A 88 19.08 1.23 -2.51
CA TRP A 88 18.86 1.10 -1.07
C TRP A 88 19.55 -0.17 -0.52
N ARG A 89 19.44 -1.28 -1.25
CA ARG A 89 20.08 -2.55 -0.89
C ARG A 89 21.61 -2.47 -0.93
N GLU A 90 22.19 -1.73 -1.85
CA GLU A 90 23.64 -1.53 -1.88
C GLU A 90 24.12 -0.67 -0.71
N ARG A 91 23.50 0.50 -0.52
CA ARG A 91 23.94 1.49 0.47
C ARG A 91 23.44 1.24 1.90
N HIS A 92 22.42 0.41 2.10
CA HIS A 92 21.74 0.15 3.38
C HIS A 92 21.35 1.43 4.14
N ASN A 93 20.91 2.47 3.42
CA ASN A 93 20.68 3.79 3.97
C ASN A 93 19.17 4.10 4.07
N PRO A 94 18.60 4.20 5.28
CA PRO A 94 17.17 4.49 5.49
C PRO A 94 16.70 5.82 4.87
N SER A 95 17.60 6.80 4.68
CA SER A 95 17.23 8.07 4.05
C SER A 95 16.82 7.93 2.58
N ILE A 96 17.25 6.86 1.90
CA ILE A 96 16.87 6.57 0.52
C ILE A 96 15.41 6.13 0.44
N GLU A 97 15.00 5.23 1.34
CA GLU A 97 13.61 4.80 1.49
C GLU A 97 12.70 5.99 1.83
N GLN A 98 13.11 6.84 2.79
CA GLN A 98 12.35 8.04 3.14
C GLN A 98 12.16 8.99 1.94
N ARG A 99 13.21 9.22 1.13
CA ARG A 99 13.10 10.04 -0.09
C ARG A 99 12.15 9.43 -1.12
N PHE A 100 12.17 8.10 -1.26
CA PHE A 100 11.28 7.37 -2.15
C PHE A 100 9.81 7.47 -1.69
N ILE A 101 9.53 7.29 -0.40
CA ILE A 101 8.18 7.47 0.16
C ILE A 101 7.70 8.91 -0.05
N VAL A 102 8.55 9.89 0.27
CA VAL A 102 8.24 11.31 0.02
C VAL A 102 7.94 11.53 -1.46
N LEU A 103 8.70 10.96 -2.38
CA LEU A 103 8.40 11.04 -3.82
C LEU A 103 7.00 10.50 -4.15
N LEU A 104 6.59 9.34 -3.62
CA LEU A 104 5.26 8.74 -3.83
C LEU A 104 4.10 9.57 -3.25
N GLU A 105 4.37 10.41 -2.26
CA GLU A 105 3.39 11.31 -1.64
C GLU A 105 3.32 12.69 -2.31
N SER A 106 4.15 12.94 -3.33
CA SER A 106 4.26 14.25 -3.97
C SER A 106 3.03 14.62 -4.77
N ASP A 107 2.61 15.88 -4.65
CA ASP A 107 1.69 16.50 -5.58
C ASP A 107 2.37 16.81 -6.93
N GLU A 108 1.58 17.26 -7.90
CA GLU A 108 2.04 17.64 -9.24
C GLU A 108 3.06 18.79 -9.23
N GLN A 109 2.95 19.73 -8.29
CA GLN A 109 3.80 20.92 -8.20
C GLN A 109 5.21 20.54 -7.73
N GLN A 110 5.32 19.57 -6.83
CA GLN A 110 6.58 19.14 -6.25
C GLN A 110 7.24 18.01 -7.06
N LEU A 111 6.48 17.34 -7.94
CA LEU A 111 6.92 16.18 -8.70
C LEU A 111 8.22 16.42 -9.47
N ALA A 112 8.31 17.51 -10.24
CA ALA A 112 9.46 17.78 -11.09
C ALA A 112 10.76 17.98 -10.28
N VAL A 113 10.66 18.68 -9.14
CA VAL A 113 11.81 18.95 -8.26
C VAL A 113 12.24 17.66 -7.55
N ARG A 114 11.28 16.91 -6.98
CA ARG A 114 11.57 15.67 -6.26
C ARG A 114 12.10 14.57 -7.18
N LEU A 115 11.57 14.43 -8.39
CA LEU A 115 12.12 13.51 -9.40
C LEU A 115 13.54 13.87 -9.79
N ARG A 116 13.87 15.15 -9.92
CA ARG A 116 15.25 15.57 -10.21
C ARG A 116 16.21 15.19 -9.09
N GLN A 117 15.82 15.43 -7.85
CA GLN A 117 16.61 15.04 -6.67
C GLN A 117 16.77 13.51 -6.59
N ALA A 118 15.69 12.78 -6.88
CA ALA A 118 15.68 11.33 -6.91
C ALA A 118 16.63 10.77 -7.99
N ILE A 119 16.55 11.29 -9.21
CA ILE A 119 17.41 10.86 -10.32
C ILE A 119 18.87 11.25 -10.10
N ALA A 120 19.14 12.42 -9.51
CA ALA A 120 20.51 12.82 -9.17
C ALA A 120 21.17 11.86 -8.17
N LEU A 121 20.38 11.29 -7.24
CA LEU A 121 20.86 10.27 -6.33
C LEU A 121 21.22 8.98 -7.07
N LEU A 122 20.36 8.48 -7.95
CA LEU A 122 20.66 7.30 -8.79
C LEU A 122 21.87 7.53 -9.71
N ALA A 123 22.00 8.74 -10.25
CA ALA A 123 23.13 9.11 -11.10
C ALA A 123 24.46 9.08 -10.35
N SER A 124 24.46 9.32 -9.03
CA SER A 124 25.69 9.31 -8.22
C SER A 124 26.34 7.92 -8.11
N ASP A 125 25.55 6.87 -8.24
CA ASP A 125 25.98 5.46 -8.22
C ASP A 125 25.80 4.79 -9.60
N ASP A 126 25.62 5.60 -10.65
CA ASP A 126 25.51 5.14 -12.03
C ASP A 126 24.37 4.11 -12.28
N TYR A 127 23.23 4.24 -11.59
CA TYR A 127 22.06 3.39 -11.82
C TYR A 127 21.20 3.90 -12.98
N GLY A 128 21.06 3.11 -14.05
CA GLY A 128 20.12 3.39 -15.14
C GLY A 128 18.71 2.91 -14.83
N PHE A 129 17.71 3.47 -15.52
CA PHE A 129 16.31 3.05 -15.42
C PHE A 129 15.54 3.28 -16.72
N ASN A 130 14.36 2.68 -16.82
CA ASN A 130 13.52 2.71 -18.00
C ASN A 130 12.72 4.02 -18.10
N TYR A 131 13.20 4.96 -18.92
CA TYR A 131 12.55 6.24 -19.21
C TYR A 131 11.18 6.10 -19.91
N VAL A 132 10.96 5.02 -20.66
CA VAL A 132 9.68 4.77 -21.34
C VAL A 132 8.59 4.50 -20.31
N GLN A 133 8.89 3.67 -19.30
CA GLN A 133 7.95 3.39 -18.21
C GLN A 133 7.75 4.63 -17.34
N LEU A 134 8.83 5.33 -16.98
CA LEU A 134 8.74 6.56 -16.19
C LEU A 134 7.89 7.63 -16.88
N MET A 135 8.00 7.78 -18.20
CA MET A 135 7.18 8.71 -18.96
C MET A 135 5.68 8.40 -18.84
N ALA A 136 5.31 7.12 -18.93
CA ALA A 136 3.91 6.71 -18.80
C ALA A 136 3.36 6.98 -17.39
N ASP A 137 4.20 6.82 -16.36
CA ASP A 137 3.86 7.08 -14.97
C ASP A 137 3.72 8.59 -14.69
N ILE A 138 4.66 9.41 -15.18
CA ILE A 138 4.60 10.88 -15.06
C ILE A 138 3.37 11.44 -15.78
N ALA A 139 3.05 10.94 -16.99
CA ALA A 139 1.85 11.39 -17.70
C ALA A 139 0.56 11.08 -16.92
N LEU A 140 0.52 9.98 -16.16
CA LEU A 140 -0.60 9.69 -15.26
C LEU A 140 -0.59 10.59 -14.02
N TRP A 141 0.59 10.94 -13.50
CA TRP A 141 0.76 11.82 -12.34
C TRP A 141 0.31 13.26 -12.62
N LEU A 142 0.64 13.76 -13.81
CA LEU A 142 0.32 15.10 -14.28
C LEU A 142 -1.11 15.23 -14.84
N ASP A 143 -1.88 14.14 -14.90
CA ASP A 143 -3.26 14.17 -15.38
C ASP A 143 -4.18 14.78 -14.30
N PRO A 144 -4.78 15.97 -14.52
CA PRO A 144 -5.67 16.60 -13.56
C PRO A 144 -6.98 15.82 -13.40
N PHE A 145 -7.35 15.02 -14.41
CA PHE A 145 -8.51 14.13 -14.41
C PHE A 145 -8.10 12.67 -14.19
N ARG A 146 -6.92 12.43 -13.58
CA ARG A 146 -6.44 11.08 -13.34
C ARG A 146 -7.48 10.27 -12.60
N LYS A 147 -7.73 9.07 -13.11
CA LYS A 147 -8.61 8.13 -12.41
C LYS A 147 -7.89 7.64 -11.15
N GLU A 148 -8.49 7.91 -9.99
CA GLU A 148 -7.89 7.61 -8.68
C GLU A 148 -7.38 6.16 -8.59
N TYR A 149 -8.15 5.18 -9.06
CA TYR A 149 -7.70 3.78 -9.04
C TYR A 149 -6.43 3.51 -9.86
N ARG A 150 -6.19 4.24 -10.97
CA ARG A 150 -4.96 4.09 -11.78
C ARG A 150 -3.77 4.70 -11.05
N TRP A 151 -4.00 5.86 -10.45
CA TRP A 151 -3.03 6.56 -9.62
C TRP A 151 -2.55 5.67 -8.46
N GLN A 152 -3.51 5.07 -7.75
CA GLN A 152 -3.25 4.14 -6.65
C GLN A 152 -2.52 2.88 -7.11
N ALA A 153 -2.97 2.26 -8.21
CA ALA A 153 -2.31 1.09 -8.77
C ALA A 153 -0.85 1.37 -9.16
N MET A 154 -0.55 2.57 -9.67
CA MET A 154 0.81 2.97 -9.99
C MET A 154 1.68 3.09 -8.74
N ARG A 155 1.19 3.76 -7.67
CA ARG A 155 1.94 3.88 -6.41
C ARG A 155 2.21 2.53 -5.75
N GLN A 156 1.21 1.64 -5.76
CA GLN A 156 1.37 0.26 -5.28
C GLN A 156 2.40 -0.52 -6.11
N ARG A 157 2.37 -0.37 -7.44
CA ARG A 157 3.35 -0.99 -8.32
C ARG A 157 4.77 -0.51 -8.01
N TRP A 158 4.95 0.81 -7.85
CA TRP A 158 6.23 1.40 -7.46
C TRP A 158 6.70 0.91 -6.09
N GLY A 159 5.80 0.83 -5.10
CA GLY A 159 6.11 0.23 -3.79
C GLY A 159 6.62 -1.20 -3.95
N ARG A 160 5.85 -2.07 -4.62
CA ARG A 160 6.24 -3.47 -4.86
C ARG A 160 7.59 -3.59 -5.59
N GLU A 161 7.79 -2.82 -6.64
CA GLU A 161 9.04 -2.79 -7.42
C GLU A 161 10.24 -2.38 -6.56
N PHE A 162 10.06 -1.34 -5.72
CA PHE A 162 11.09 -0.89 -4.78
C PHE A 162 11.43 -1.98 -3.75
N TYR A 163 10.44 -2.46 -2.98
CA TYR A 163 10.70 -3.41 -1.90
C TYR A 163 11.11 -4.79 -2.43
N GLY A 164 10.59 -5.18 -3.60
CA GLY A 164 11.02 -6.39 -4.30
C GLY A 164 12.50 -6.35 -4.67
N ALA A 165 13.01 -5.21 -5.18
CA ALA A 165 14.42 -5.04 -5.47
C ALA A 165 15.29 -4.81 -4.21
N ALA A 166 14.76 -4.10 -3.22
CA ALA A 166 15.43 -3.78 -1.95
C ALA A 166 15.70 -5.02 -1.10
N LEU A 167 14.75 -5.95 -1.05
CA LEU A 167 14.81 -7.17 -0.26
C LEU A 167 15.22 -8.39 -1.10
N ALA A 168 15.56 -8.20 -2.38
CA ALA A 168 15.98 -9.27 -3.25
C ALA A 168 17.22 -9.99 -2.69
N GLY A 169 17.07 -11.30 -2.46
CA GLY A 169 18.10 -12.18 -1.90
C GLY A 169 18.00 -12.39 -0.38
N GLN A 170 17.04 -11.75 0.29
CA GLN A 170 16.70 -12.05 1.69
C GLN A 170 15.62 -13.12 1.77
N ASP A 171 15.61 -13.89 2.87
CA ASP A 171 14.53 -14.85 3.12
C ASP A 171 13.21 -14.11 3.32
N VAL A 172 12.22 -14.44 2.47
CA VAL A 172 10.91 -13.79 2.49
C VAL A 172 10.16 -14.22 3.76
N GLN A 173 10.03 -13.31 4.73
CA GLN A 173 9.28 -13.52 5.96
C GLN A 173 7.78 -13.25 5.74
N SER A 174 7.18 -13.94 4.78
CA SER A 174 5.78 -13.71 4.41
C SER A 174 4.76 -14.43 5.29
N ASP A 175 5.16 -15.12 6.36
CA ASP A 175 4.18 -15.75 7.25
C ASP A 175 3.42 -14.70 8.09
N SER A 176 2.23 -15.06 8.57
CA SER A 176 1.43 -14.14 9.40
C SER A 176 2.04 -13.91 10.79
N GLU A 177 2.93 -14.80 11.22
CA GLU A 177 3.56 -14.77 12.54
C GLU A 177 4.64 -13.69 12.61
N ALA A 178 5.47 -13.55 11.59
CA ALA A 178 6.51 -12.55 11.47
C ALA A 178 5.94 -11.13 11.52
N LEU A 179 4.87 -10.87 10.74
CA LEU A 179 4.16 -9.58 10.83
C LEU A 179 3.56 -9.36 12.22
N LYS A 180 2.96 -10.38 12.84
CA LYS A 180 2.48 -10.27 14.23
C LYS A 180 3.63 -9.87 15.16
N GLN A 181 4.76 -10.57 15.14
CA GLN A 181 5.88 -10.28 16.03
C GLN A 181 6.40 -8.86 15.82
N HIS A 182 6.46 -8.38 14.58
CA HIS A 182 6.81 -7.00 14.27
C HIS A 182 5.82 -6.01 14.88
N LEU A 183 4.51 -6.23 14.71
CA LEU A 183 3.47 -5.36 15.29
C LEU A 183 3.52 -5.33 16.82
N LEU A 184 3.77 -6.47 17.47
CA LEU A 184 3.96 -6.55 18.93
C LEU A 184 5.19 -5.76 19.37
N ALA A 185 6.30 -5.86 18.63
CA ALA A 185 7.50 -5.07 18.92
C ALA A 185 7.24 -3.55 18.77
N LEU A 186 6.46 -3.14 17.76
CA LEU A 186 6.06 -1.74 17.61
C LEU A 186 5.18 -1.26 18.77
N ALA A 187 4.26 -2.09 19.26
CA ALA A 187 3.40 -1.80 20.40
C ALA A 187 4.19 -1.66 21.70
N ASN A 188 5.09 -2.60 21.97
CA ASN A 188 5.92 -2.59 23.17
C ASN A 188 6.85 -1.37 23.23
N ASN A 189 7.29 -0.87 22.07
CA ASN A 189 8.17 0.29 21.96
C ASN A 189 7.41 1.62 21.78
N GLU A 190 6.09 1.63 21.91
CA GLU A 190 5.22 2.81 21.69
C GLU A 190 5.54 3.56 20.38
N SER A 191 5.83 2.81 19.33
CA SER A 191 6.43 3.35 18.11
C SER A 191 5.50 4.36 17.40
N PRO A 192 6.03 5.50 16.90
CA PRO A 192 5.25 6.45 16.10
C PRO A 192 4.70 5.84 14.80
N VAL A 193 5.25 4.70 14.37
CA VAL A 193 4.77 3.92 13.22
C VAL A 193 3.31 3.50 13.39
N LEU A 194 2.87 3.18 14.62
CA LEU A 194 1.47 2.83 14.89
C LEU A 194 0.51 3.98 14.58
N SER A 195 0.96 5.24 14.71
CA SER A 195 0.16 6.39 14.30
C SER A 195 -0.07 6.43 12.78
N ARG A 196 0.97 6.09 12.00
CA ARG A 196 0.87 6.02 10.53
C ARG A 196 -0.02 4.85 10.10
N LEU A 197 0.18 3.66 10.69
CA LEU A 197 -0.67 2.48 10.44
C LEU A 197 -2.15 2.73 10.76
N ARG A 198 -2.45 3.44 11.86
CA ARG A 198 -3.84 3.85 12.14
C ARG A 198 -4.41 4.75 11.06
N ARG A 199 -3.63 5.73 10.60
CA ARG A 199 -4.04 6.68 9.58
C ARG A 199 -4.27 6.02 8.24
N SER A 200 -3.45 5.04 7.86
CA SER A 200 -3.56 4.37 6.57
C SER A 200 -4.91 3.67 6.35
N LEU A 201 -5.65 3.35 7.42
CA LEU A 201 -7.01 2.82 7.30
C LEU A 201 -7.97 3.80 6.60
N THR A 202 -7.71 5.11 6.56
CA THR A 202 -8.57 6.04 5.80
C THR A 202 -8.51 5.80 4.30
N LEU A 203 -7.51 5.06 3.83
CA LEU A 203 -7.38 4.62 2.45
C LEU A 203 -7.60 3.10 2.36
N PRO A 204 -7.95 2.57 1.17
CA PRO A 204 -7.95 1.14 0.93
C PRO A 204 -6.61 0.48 1.30
N PRO A 205 -6.61 -0.79 1.74
CA PRO A 205 -5.40 -1.48 2.17
C PRO A 205 -4.32 -1.50 1.09
N GLY A 206 -3.13 -0.98 1.42
CA GLY A 206 -1.98 -0.90 0.53
C GLY A 206 -1.92 0.38 -0.32
N GLU A 207 -2.79 1.36 -0.11
CA GLU A 207 -2.77 2.62 -0.89
C GLU A 207 -1.97 3.76 -0.26
N ASP A 208 -1.63 3.66 1.03
CA ASP A 208 -0.85 4.66 1.74
C ASP A 208 0.66 4.33 1.67
N PRO A 209 1.48 5.11 0.93
CA PRO A 209 2.92 4.87 0.85
C PRO A 209 3.63 4.97 2.20
N ALA A 210 3.10 5.76 3.16
CA ALA A 210 3.73 6.00 4.45
C ALA A 210 3.91 4.73 5.31
N VAL A 211 3.15 3.68 5.02
CA VAL A 211 3.18 2.41 5.75
C VAL A 211 3.90 1.29 5.00
N PHE A 212 4.32 1.51 3.75
CA PHE A 212 5.09 0.51 3.00
C PHE A 212 6.33 0.03 3.76
N PRO A 213 7.16 0.91 4.39
CA PRO A 213 8.36 0.47 5.11
C PRO A 213 8.09 -0.54 6.23
N SER A 214 6.88 -0.52 6.80
CA SER A 214 6.50 -1.35 7.94
C SER A 214 5.79 -2.64 7.57
N VAL A 215 5.23 -2.72 6.35
CA VAL A 215 4.41 -3.86 5.92
C VAL A 215 5.08 -4.65 4.80
N GLU A 216 5.69 -3.99 3.82
CA GLU A 216 6.32 -4.65 2.66
C GLU A 216 7.40 -5.68 3.01
N PRO A 217 8.20 -5.53 4.10
CA PRO A 217 9.13 -6.59 4.52
C PRO A 217 8.49 -7.94 4.83
N PHE A 218 7.19 -7.96 5.11
CA PHE A 218 6.41 -9.17 5.44
C PHE A 218 5.48 -9.61 4.30
N VAL A 219 5.69 -9.08 3.10
CA VAL A 219 4.90 -9.34 1.91
C VAL A 219 5.79 -9.99 0.85
N ASP A 220 5.33 -11.09 0.27
CA ASP A 220 6.03 -11.73 -0.83
C ASP A 220 5.99 -10.82 -2.09
N PRO A 221 7.14 -10.50 -2.71
CA PRO A 221 7.20 -9.72 -3.93
C PRO A 221 6.36 -10.28 -5.10
N ALA A 222 6.12 -11.60 -5.14
CA ALA A 222 5.28 -12.24 -6.14
C ALA A 222 3.78 -11.96 -5.97
N TRP A 223 3.35 -11.45 -4.81
CA TRP A 223 1.96 -11.08 -4.59
C TRP A 223 1.69 -9.72 -5.23
N GLU A 224 0.87 -9.72 -6.27
CA GLU A 224 0.41 -8.50 -6.94
C GLU A 224 -0.35 -7.56 -5.97
N SER A 225 -0.51 -6.29 -6.35
CA SER A 225 -1.11 -5.27 -5.48
C SER A 225 -2.55 -5.62 -5.04
N GLY A 226 -3.29 -6.30 -5.92
CA GLY A 226 -4.66 -6.77 -5.65
C GLY A 226 -4.73 -8.12 -4.94
N ASP A 227 -3.60 -8.77 -4.63
CA ASP A 227 -3.58 -10.05 -3.93
C ASP A 227 -4.13 -9.90 -2.50
N SER A 228 -5.03 -10.80 -2.11
CA SER A 228 -5.69 -10.73 -0.81
C SER A 228 -4.72 -10.87 0.36
N ARG A 229 -3.63 -11.61 0.18
CA ARG A 229 -2.60 -11.81 1.22
C ARG A 229 -1.85 -10.52 1.50
N ARG A 230 -1.49 -9.77 0.45
CA ARG A 230 -0.88 -8.43 0.58
C ARG A 230 -1.87 -7.47 1.25
N ARG A 231 -3.10 -7.37 0.74
CA ARG A 231 -4.14 -6.46 1.29
C ARG A 231 -4.49 -6.77 2.74
N ALA A 232 -4.55 -8.05 3.13
CA ALA A 232 -4.83 -8.49 4.49
C ALA A 232 -3.79 -7.96 5.48
N ARG A 233 -2.49 -8.00 5.13
CA ARG A 233 -1.40 -7.51 5.98
C ARG A 233 -1.51 -6.01 6.23
N TYR A 234 -1.77 -5.22 5.19
CA TYR A 234 -2.03 -3.79 5.33
C TYR A 234 -3.23 -3.48 6.22
N LEU A 235 -4.36 -4.18 5.98
CA LEU A 235 -5.57 -3.97 6.75
C LEU A 235 -5.35 -4.30 8.23
N VAL A 236 -4.80 -5.47 8.53
CA VAL A 236 -4.61 -5.93 9.91
C VAL A 236 -3.55 -5.12 10.64
N ALA A 237 -2.48 -4.69 9.98
CA ALA A 237 -1.50 -3.80 10.59
C ALA A 237 -2.15 -2.48 11.05
N GLY A 238 -3.03 -1.90 10.22
CA GLY A 238 -3.79 -0.70 10.60
C GLY A 238 -4.79 -0.95 11.74
N LEU A 239 -5.53 -2.06 11.69
CA LEU A 239 -6.51 -2.44 12.72
C LEU A 239 -5.83 -2.72 14.07
N PHE A 240 -4.68 -3.40 14.07
CA PHE A 240 -3.89 -3.63 15.27
C PHE A 240 -3.33 -2.33 15.84
N ALA A 241 -2.93 -1.38 14.98
CA ALA A 241 -2.48 -0.09 15.44
C ALA A 241 -3.62 0.74 16.09
N CYS A 242 -4.89 0.52 15.71
CA CYS A 242 -6.05 1.12 16.39
C CYS A 242 -6.27 0.57 17.80
N HIS A 243 -5.91 -0.70 18.04
CA HIS A 243 -6.04 -1.38 19.31
C HIS A 243 -4.95 -2.45 19.45
N SER A 244 -3.82 -2.06 20.04
CA SER A 244 -2.59 -2.87 20.04
C SER A 244 -2.50 -3.87 21.20
N LYS A 245 -3.63 -4.19 21.84
CA LYS A 245 -3.65 -5.19 22.91
C LYS A 245 -3.66 -6.59 22.30
N TYR A 246 -2.66 -7.38 22.66
CA TYR A 246 -2.51 -8.75 22.23
C TYR A 246 -3.17 -9.72 23.20
N GLU A 247 -3.79 -10.76 22.65
CA GLU A 247 -4.16 -11.95 23.39
C GLU A 247 -3.89 -13.18 22.52
N PRO A 248 -3.08 -14.15 22.99
CA PRO A 248 -2.75 -15.34 22.21
C PRO A 248 -4.00 -16.17 21.90
N ASP A 249 -4.03 -16.72 20.68
CA ASP A 249 -5.06 -17.64 20.19
C ASP A 249 -6.51 -17.11 20.22
N ARG A 250 -6.72 -15.82 20.52
CA ARG A 250 -8.05 -15.22 20.57
C ARG A 250 -8.43 -14.63 19.21
N THR A 251 -9.52 -15.12 18.64
CA THR A 251 -10.09 -14.55 17.41
C THR A 251 -10.75 -13.20 17.68
N LEU A 252 -10.86 -12.36 16.65
CA LEU A 252 -11.58 -11.08 16.76
C LEU A 252 -13.05 -11.28 17.17
N ALA A 253 -13.69 -12.34 16.66
CA ALA A 253 -15.06 -12.70 17.02
C ALA A 253 -15.20 -13.04 18.53
N ALA A 254 -14.26 -13.81 19.09
CA ALA A 254 -14.23 -14.08 20.52
C ALA A 254 -13.98 -12.81 21.35
N ALA A 255 -13.12 -11.89 20.89
CA ALA A 255 -12.90 -10.61 21.54
C ALA A 255 -14.16 -9.72 21.55
N LEU A 256 -14.92 -9.69 20.44
CA LEU A 256 -16.19 -8.96 20.36
C LEU A 256 -17.25 -9.54 21.30
N ARG A 257 -17.33 -10.86 21.45
CA ARG A 257 -18.23 -11.51 22.42
C ARG A 257 -17.93 -11.06 23.84
N LEU A 258 -16.68 -11.10 24.26
CA LEU A 258 -16.27 -10.64 25.59
C LEU A 258 -16.62 -9.15 25.79
N ALA A 259 -16.43 -8.33 24.75
CA ALA A 259 -16.83 -6.92 24.81
C ALA A 259 -18.35 -6.70 24.90
N ALA A 260 -19.15 -7.61 24.34
CA ALA A 260 -20.61 -7.60 24.44
C ALA A 260 -21.08 -7.87 25.89
N GLN A 261 -20.37 -8.75 26.61
CA GLN A 261 -20.68 -9.14 28.00
C GLN A 261 -20.35 -8.01 29.00
N GLU A 262 -19.25 -7.28 28.85
CA GLU A 262 -18.81 -6.29 29.85
C GLU A 262 -19.65 -5.02 29.93
N LYS A 263 -20.36 -4.62 28.85
CA LYS A 263 -20.94 -3.27 28.74
C LYS A 263 -22.46 -3.21 28.68
N ASN A 264 -23.16 -4.32 28.84
CA ASN A 264 -24.61 -4.42 28.59
C ASN A 264 -24.99 -3.84 27.20
N LYS A 265 -24.04 -3.88 26.25
CA LYS A 265 -24.14 -3.38 24.87
C LYS A 265 -24.33 -4.55 23.89
N ALA A 266 -24.77 -5.70 24.39
CA ALA A 266 -24.84 -6.95 23.63
C ALA A 266 -25.48 -6.75 22.25
N GLU A 267 -26.64 -6.10 22.21
CA GLU A 267 -27.38 -5.83 20.99
C GLU A 267 -26.64 -4.89 20.01
N SER A 268 -25.87 -3.92 20.51
CA SER A 268 -25.09 -3.02 19.64
C SER A 268 -23.86 -3.71 19.05
N VAL A 269 -23.15 -4.50 19.86
CA VAL A 269 -21.98 -5.27 19.42
C VAL A 269 -22.41 -6.35 18.43
N GLU A 270 -23.49 -7.06 18.72
CA GLU A 270 -24.06 -8.10 17.85
C GLU A 270 -24.48 -7.54 16.49
N ARG A 271 -25.19 -6.41 16.44
CA ARG A 271 -25.54 -5.76 15.14
C ARG A 271 -24.30 -5.45 14.29
N ARG A 272 -23.23 -4.91 14.89
CA ARG A 272 -21.98 -4.64 14.16
C ARG A 272 -21.30 -5.92 13.71
N PHE A 273 -21.31 -6.94 14.56
CA PHE A 273 -20.76 -8.26 14.22
C PHE A 273 -21.51 -8.90 13.04
N ILE A 274 -22.84 -8.86 13.02
CA ILE A 274 -23.65 -9.33 11.88
C ILE A 274 -23.30 -8.55 10.60
N THR A 275 -23.08 -7.23 10.71
CA THR A 275 -22.68 -6.40 9.58
C THR A 275 -21.30 -6.81 9.03
N VAL A 276 -20.35 -7.14 9.92
CA VAL A 276 -19.04 -7.69 9.53
C VAL A 276 -19.19 -9.03 8.82
N LEU A 277 -20.03 -9.94 9.33
CA LEU A 277 -20.26 -11.24 8.67
C LEU A 277 -20.85 -11.10 7.26
N GLY A 278 -21.74 -10.13 7.06
CA GLY A 278 -22.37 -9.83 5.77
C GLY A 278 -21.50 -9.01 4.81
N ALA A 279 -20.37 -8.47 5.26
CA ALA A 279 -19.54 -7.57 4.48
C ALA A 279 -18.90 -8.24 3.26
N SER A 280 -18.73 -7.46 2.18
CA SER A 280 -17.94 -7.86 1.01
C SER A 280 -16.45 -7.54 1.24
N GLY A 281 -15.58 -8.04 0.38
CA GLY A 281 -14.15 -7.70 0.42
C GLY A 281 -13.85 -6.20 0.24
N ASP A 282 -14.80 -5.41 -0.26
CA ASP A 282 -14.63 -3.96 -0.44
C ASP A 282 -15.11 -3.17 0.78
N THR A 283 -16.11 -3.67 1.53
CA THR A 283 -16.66 -2.97 2.70
C THR A 283 -16.13 -3.49 4.04
N ILE A 284 -15.48 -4.66 4.05
CA ILE A 284 -15.01 -5.31 5.28
C ILE A 284 -14.04 -4.43 6.09
N ALA A 285 -13.21 -3.64 5.43
CA ALA A 285 -12.23 -2.77 6.12
C ALA A 285 -12.92 -1.74 7.04
N ASP A 286 -14.01 -1.12 6.57
CA ASP A 286 -14.74 -0.12 7.34
C ASP A 286 -15.51 -0.75 8.50
N HIS A 287 -16.17 -1.88 8.25
CA HIS A 287 -16.89 -2.61 9.29
C HIS A 287 -15.94 -3.14 10.38
N LEU A 288 -14.77 -3.65 10.01
CA LEU A 288 -13.76 -4.09 10.97
C LEU A 288 -13.20 -2.93 11.80
N ARG A 289 -12.98 -1.76 11.20
CA ARG A 289 -12.55 -0.58 11.97
C ARG A 289 -13.58 -0.21 13.04
N GLN A 290 -14.87 -0.25 12.71
CA GLN A 290 -15.95 0.01 13.66
C GLN A 290 -16.07 -1.07 14.74
N ALA A 291 -15.76 -2.33 14.40
CA ALA A 291 -15.73 -3.44 15.35
C ALA A 291 -14.54 -3.34 16.30
N VAL A 292 -13.34 -3.05 15.79
CA VAL A 292 -12.12 -2.87 16.60
C VAL A 292 -12.25 -1.69 17.55
N ALA A 293 -12.95 -0.62 17.16
CA ALA A 293 -13.25 0.50 18.06
C ALA A 293 -14.06 0.07 19.29
N LEU A 294 -14.93 -0.95 19.20
CA LEU A 294 -15.70 -1.44 20.35
C LEU A 294 -14.82 -2.17 21.38
N ILE A 295 -13.94 -3.07 20.91
CA ILE A 295 -13.05 -3.85 21.79
C ILE A 295 -11.93 -3.00 22.39
N ARG A 296 -11.60 -1.87 21.73
CA ARG A 296 -10.67 -0.88 22.29
C ARG A 296 -11.21 -0.28 23.57
N ASP A 297 -12.50 0.04 23.60
CA ASP A 297 -13.10 0.66 24.78
C ASP A 297 -13.20 -0.30 25.97
N THR A 298 -13.17 -1.62 25.75
CA THR A 298 -13.15 -2.67 26.79
C THR A 298 -11.75 -3.19 27.08
N GLN A 299 -10.73 -2.71 26.35
CA GLN A 299 -9.36 -3.20 26.49
C GLN A 299 -9.27 -4.72 26.34
N ILE A 300 -9.94 -5.31 25.36
CA ILE A 300 -9.91 -6.77 25.11
C ILE A 300 -9.02 -7.03 23.90
N GLY A 301 -7.94 -7.80 24.08
CA GLY A 301 -6.99 -8.10 23.00
C GLY A 301 -7.46 -9.18 22.04
N TYR A 302 -6.75 -9.35 20.93
CA TYR A 302 -6.93 -10.44 19.96
C TYR A 302 -5.59 -10.81 19.30
N ASP A 303 -5.54 -11.96 18.63
CA ASP A 303 -4.37 -12.39 17.87
C ASP A 303 -4.45 -11.87 16.41
N PRO A 304 -3.56 -10.95 15.98
CA PRO A 304 -3.59 -10.42 14.64
C PRO A 304 -3.17 -11.43 13.57
N ALA A 305 -2.40 -12.48 13.90
CA ALA A 305 -2.02 -13.51 12.92
C ALA A 305 -3.25 -14.35 12.49
N LEU A 306 -4.18 -14.61 13.40
CA LEU A 306 -5.46 -15.24 13.08
C LEU A 306 -6.30 -14.33 12.17
N LEU A 307 -6.35 -13.03 12.49
CA LEU A 307 -7.10 -12.08 11.68
C LEU A 307 -6.52 -11.93 10.26
N ILE A 308 -5.18 -11.95 10.11
CA ILE A 308 -4.54 -11.93 8.77
C ILE A 308 -5.09 -13.08 7.94
N LYS A 309 -4.98 -14.33 8.43
CA LYS A 309 -5.43 -15.54 7.71
C LYS A 309 -6.89 -15.46 7.27
N ASP A 310 -7.74 -14.86 8.11
CA ASP A 310 -9.17 -14.70 7.82
C ASP A 310 -9.40 -13.65 6.73
N MET A 311 -8.64 -12.57 6.77
CA MET A 311 -8.70 -11.51 5.77
C MET A 311 -8.15 -11.95 4.41
N GLU A 312 -7.21 -12.90 4.35
CA GLU A 312 -6.76 -13.48 3.07
C GLU A 312 -7.90 -14.17 2.32
N VAL A 313 -8.88 -14.72 3.05
CA VAL A 313 -10.09 -15.34 2.48
C VAL A 313 -11.12 -14.27 2.09
N TRP A 314 -11.36 -13.29 2.98
CA TRP A 314 -12.38 -12.26 2.76
C TRP A 314 -12.05 -11.29 1.62
N LEU A 315 -10.77 -10.94 1.48
CA LEU A 315 -10.28 -9.96 0.49
C LEU A 315 -9.94 -10.60 -0.86
N ALA A 316 -10.17 -11.91 -1.03
CA ALA A 316 -9.96 -12.60 -2.29
C ALA A 316 -10.85 -11.98 -3.38
N ARG A 317 -10.25 -11.60 -4.51
CA ARG A 317 -10.98 -10.98 -5.63
C ARG A 317 -12.10 -11.87 -6.17
N THR A 318 -11.85 -13.17 -6.20
CA THR A 318 -12.82 -14.22 -6.51
C THR A 318 -12.81 -15.20 -5.33
N PRO A 319 -13.57 -14.92 -4.26
CA PRO A 319 -13.54 -15.72 -3.06
C PRO A 319 -14.14 -17.09 -3.35
N ASN A 320 -13.47 -18.15 -2.87
CA ASN A 320 -14.11 -19.46 -2.79
C ASN A 320 -15.23 -19.36 -1.74
N VAL A 321 -16.48 -19.42 -2.21
CA VAL A 321 -17.67 -19.19 -1.38
C VAL A 321 -17.71 -20.14 -0.18
N GLU A 322 -17.39 -21.43 -0.38
CA GLU A 322 -17.34 -22.39 0.73
C GLU A 322 -16.30 -22.04 1.78
N ARG A 323 -15.10 -21.59 1.36
CA ARG A 323 -14.06 -21.16 2.32
C ARG A 323 -14.50 -19.92 3.10
N LEU A 324 -15.13 -18.97 2.43
CA LEU A 324 -15.65 -17.76 3.06
C LEU A 324 -16.78 -18.09 4.05
N ASP A 325 -17.70 -18.96 3.66
CA ASP A 325 -18.81 -19.38 4.53
C ASP A 325 -18.32 -20.20 5.73
N ARG A 326 -17.32 -21.08 5.54
CA ARG A 326 -16.64 -21.74 6.67
C ARG A 326 -15.98 -20.73 7.62
N CYS A 327 -15.36 -19.67 7.08
CA CYS A 327 -14.79 -18.60 7.89
C CYS A 327 -15.87 -17.87 8.69
N ARG A 328 -16.99 -17.49 8.05
CA ARG A 328 -18.15 -16.85 8.69
C ARG A 328 -18.78 -17.73 9.77
N GLN A 329 -18.97 -19.02 9.49
CA GLN A 329 -19.50 -19.99 10.46
C GLN A 329 -18.58 -20.14 11.67
N ARG A 330 -17.25 -20.19 11.47
CA ARG A 330 -16.29 -20.21 12.57
C ARG A 330 -16.40 -18.94 13.41
N TRP A 331 -16.43 -17.76 12.77
CA TRP A 331 -16.62 -16.49 13.49
C TRP A 331 -17.93 -16.47 14.26
N ALA A 332 -19.03 -16.91 13.66
CA ALA A 332 -20.35 -16.97 14.32
C ALA A 332 -20.32 -17.91 15.54
N ARG A 333 -19.67 -19.07 15.42
CA ARG A 333 -19.44 -19.97 16.55
C ARG A 333 -18.66 -19.28 17.67
N ASP A 334 -17.52 -18.66 17.35
CA ASP A 334 -16.65 -18.04 18.35
C ASP A 334 -17.36 -16.88 19.08
N PHE A 335 -18.32 -16.23 18.40
CA PHE A 335 -19.15 -15.17 18.98
C PHE A 335 -20.33 -15.71 19.80
N TYR A 336 -21.06 -16.72 19.33
CA TYR A 336 -22.31 -17.17 19.97
C TYR A 336 -22.16 -18.39 20.89
N TRP A 337 -21.30 -19.37 20.58
CA TRP A 337 -21.31 -20.64 21.32
C TRP A 337 -20.64 -20.57 22.69
N ALA A 338 -19.68 -19.67 22.90
CA ALA A 338 -19.15 -19.44 24.24
C ALA A 338 -20.08 -18.55 25.12
N ALA A 339 -21.15 -17.96 24.58
CA ALA A 339 -22.16 -17.24 25.37
C ALA A 339 -23.25 -18.19 25.90
N ARG A 340 -23.56 -19.28 25.18
CA ARG A 340 -24.57 -20.27 25.61
C ARG A 340 -24.13 -21.20 26.72
N SER A 341 -22.81 -21.34 26.96
CA SER A 341 -22.27 -22.12 28.07
C SER A 341 -22.54 -21.48 29.43
N ASP A 342 -22.69 -20.15 29.47
CA ASP A 342 -22.93 -19.38 30.71
C ASP A 342 -24.44 -19.23 31.02
N GLU A 343 -25.34 -19.51 30.06
CA GLU A 343 -26.81 -19.47 30.24
C GLU A 343 -27.42 -20.84 30.61
N HIS A 344 -26.61 -21.90 30.68
CA HIS A 344 -27.09 -23.25 31.00
C HIS A 344 -26.52 -23.75 32.33
N ASP A 345 -26.95 -23.11 33.42
CA ASP A 345 -27.02 -23.77 34.74
C ASP A 345 -28.49 -24.06 35.10
N PRO A 346 -29.07 -25.18 34.63
CA PRO A 346 -30.40 -25.59 35.06
C PRO A 346 -30.29 -26.59 36.22
N GLN A 347 -29.86 -26.16 37.42
CA GLN A 347 -30.13 -26.90 38.65
C GLN A 347 -30.45 -25.99 39.84
N SER A 348 -31.71 -25.59 39.93
CA SER A 348 -32.38 -25.31 41.22
C SER A 348 -33.89 -25.54 41.08
N GLU A 349 -34.29 -26.75 40.66
CA GLU A 349 -35.59 -27.29 41.02
C GLU A 349 -35.39 -28.32 42.13
N THR A 350 -35.48 -27.84 43.37
CA THR A 350 -35.58 -28.72 44.53
C THR A 350 -37.02 -29.20 44.59
N THR A 351 -37.29 -30.37 44.02
CA THR A 351 -38.54 -31.11 44.23
C THR A 351 -38.57 -31.59 45.69
N GLN A 352 -39.32 -30.91 46.55
CA GLN A 352 -39.84 -31.51 47.77
C GLN A 352 -41.13 -32.24 47.41
N GLU A 353 -41.04 -33.54 47.16
CA GLU A 353 -42.19 -34.44 47.22
C GLU A 353 -42.11 -35.30 48.49
N GLN A 354 -43.18 -35.20 49.26
CA GLN A 354 -43.49 -35.97 50.45
C GLN A 354 -43.70 -37.44 50.09
N VAL A 355 -43.16 -38.36 50.90
CA VAL A 355 -43.70 -39.72 51.02
C VAL A 355 -43.72 -40.13 52.49
N THR A 356 -44.97 -40.16 52.99
CA THR A 356 -45.59 -41.09 53.95
C THR A 356 -44.96 -41.31 55.33
#